data_AF-A0A937DY40-F1
#
_entry.id   AF-A0A937DY40-F1
#
_cell.length_a   1.000
_cell.length_b   1.000
_cell.length_c   1.000
_cell.angle_alpha   90.00
_cell.angle_beta   90.00
_cell.angle_gamma   90.00
#
_symmetry.space_group_name_H-M   'P 1'
#
loop_
_entity.id
_entity.type
_entity.pdbx_description
1 polymer ?
#
loop_
_entity_poly.entity_id
_entity_poly.type
_entity_poly.pdbx_seq_one_letter_code
_entity_poly.pdbx_strand_id
1 'polypeptide(L)'
;MKQKIVMIAMVLMLPLATLMAQTPQGEGPGRGKGEKFREKVIEMRVNYVKENLGLSDAQSDKFIPVYKEYLQKAADLIKESRAIKKELKDNFEMKSDQELEVLLQKQYDQELKQLNLKKEAQDAYKKLIPLKKVAKLQLVEKEFNRTMLRKAAERMRKPGEPPHAPAPPAPPAGDGK
;
A
#
# COMPACT_ATOMS: atom_id res chain seq x y z
N MET A 1 0.44 -72.55 -35.16
CA MET A 1 -0.48 -73.48 -34.47
C MET A 1 -1.30 -72.72 -33.43
N LYS A 2 -2.63 -72.75 -33.61
CA LYS A 2 -3.76 -72.69 -32.66
C LYS A 2 -3.69 -71.72 -31.46
N GLN A 3 -4.64 -70.78 -31.48
CA GLN A 3 -5.09 -69.97 -30.34
C GLN A 3 -5.78 -70.81 -29.25
N LYS A 4 -5.85 -70.18 -28.06
CA LYS A 4 -6.85 -70.26 -26.98
C LYS A 4 -6.24 -70.72 -25.65
N ILE A 5 -6.10 -69.78 -24.72
CA ILE A 5 -6.76 -69.83 -23.41
C ILE A 5 -7.02 -68.38 -23.00
N VAL A 6 -8.31 -68.07 -22.94
CA VAL A 6 -8.90 -66.87 -22.38
C VAL A 6 -9.09 -67.11 -20.88
N MET A 7 -8.93 -66.03 -20.09
CA MET A 7 -9.30 -65.88 -18.68
C MET A 7 -8.54 -66.71 -17.65
N ILE A 8 -7.84 -66.04 -16.74
CA ILE A 8 -8.33 -65.83 -15.37
C ILE A 8 -7.48 -64.73 -14.72
N ALA A 9 -8.19 -63.86 -14.00
CA ALA A 9 -7.71 -62.69 -13.28
C ALA A 9 -6.54 -62.98 -12.33
N MET A 10 -5.52 -62.12 -12.35
CA MET A 10 -4.89 -61.62 -11.13
C MET A 10 -3.90 -60.51 -11.47
N VAL A 11 -4.36 -59.28 -11.21
CA VAL A 11 -3.60 -58.20 -10.56
C VAL A 11 -2.09 -58.42 -10.50
N LEU A 12 -1.36 -57.79 -11.40
CA LEU A 12 0.03 -57.40 -11.15
C LEU A 12 0.23 -55.97 -11.67
N MET A 13 0.05 -55.07 -10.72
CA MET A 13 0.57 -53.70 -10.63
C MET A 13 1.65 -53.36 -11.66
N LEU A 14 1.30 -52.50 -12.61
CA LEU A 14 2.24 -51.63 -13.32
C LEU A 14 1.84 -50.19 -12.96
N PRO A 15 2.65 -49.41 -12.22
CA PRO A 15 2.37 -48.01 -12.01
C PRO A 15 2.61 -47.23 -13.31
N LEU A 16 1.50 -46.64 -13.74
CA LEU A 16 1.32 -45.70 -14.84
C LEU A 16 2.05 -44.39 -14.54
N ALA A 17 2.81 -43.91 -15.52
CA ALA A 17 3.03 -42.49 -15.86
C ALA A 17 3.27 -41.48 -14.72
N THR A 18 4.54 -41.14 -14.48
CA THR A 18 4.91 -39.85 -13.86
C THR A 18 4.75 -38.72 -14.88
N LEU A 19 3.59 -38.07 -14.89
CA LEU A 19 3.39 -36.75 -15.49
C LEU A 19 2.45 -35.93 -14.60
N MET A 20 2.92 -34.72 -14.28
CA MET A 20 2.16 -33.57 -13.78
C MET A 20 1.65 -33.60 -12.34
N ALA A 21 2.46 -33.05 -11.42
CA ALA A 21 1.95 -32.25 -10.31
C ALA A 21 3.07 -31.34 -9.75
N GLN A 22 3.56 -30.38 -10.53
CA GLN A 22 4.15 -29.17 -9.94
C GLN A 22 2.99 -28.32 -9.43
N THR A 23 2.51 -28.61 -8.22
CA THR A 23 1.65 -27.69 -7.48
C THR A 23 2.48 -26.45 -7.12
N PRO A 24 2.05 -25.23 -7.46
CA PRO A 24 2.76 -24.03 -7.08
C PRO A 24 2.86 -23.96 -5.55
N GLN A 25 4.10 -23.77 -5.12
CA GLN A 25 4.54 -23.67 -3.75
C GLN A 25 3.87 -22.47 -3.06
N GLY A 26 2.86 -22.76 -2.24
CA GLY A 26 2.46 -22.04 -1.03
C GLY A 26 2.40 -20.51 -1.07
N GLU A 27 1.26 -19.95 -1.47
CA GLU A 27 0.80 -18.67 -0.94
C GLU A 27 0.34 -18.88 0.52
N GLY A 28 1.17 -18.52 1.49
CA GLY A 28 0.72 -18.45 2.89
C GLY A 28 -0.45 -17.46 3.05
N PRO A 29 -1.44 -17.71 3.94
CA PRO A 29 -2.74 -17.01 3.95
C PRO A 29 -2.71 -15.51 4.32
N GLY A 30 -1.54 -14.93 4.56
CA GLY A 30 -1.37 -13.55 5.01
C GLY A 30 -0.71 -12.58 4.02
N ARG A 31 0.19 -13.03 3.13
CA ARG A 31 0.97 -12.12 2.26
C ARG A 31 0.12 -11.48 1.15
N GLY A 32 -0.71 -12.28 0.48
CA GLY A 32 -1.51 -11.80 -0.65
C GLY A 32 -2.65 -10.84 -0.28
N LYS A 33 -3.20 -10.93 0.94
CA LYS A 33 -4.33 -10.05 1.35
C LYS A 33 -3.90 -8.59 1.53
N GLY A 34 -2.72 -8.36 2.11
CA GLY A 34 -2.19 -7.02 2.33
C GLY A 34 -1.80 -6.33 1.02
N GLU A 35 -1.18 -7.05 0.10
CA GLU A 35 -0.79 -6.54 -1.22
C GLU A 35 -2.01 -6.24 -2.09
N LYS A 36 -3.00 -7.14 -2.15
CA LYS A 36 -4.27 -6.90 -2.86
C LYS A 36 -5.01 -5.68 -2.32
N PHE A 37 -5.05 -5.50 -1.00
CA PHE A 37 -5.65 -4.30 -0.40
C PHE A 37 -4.89 -3.02 -0.78
N ARG A 38 -3.55 -3.07 -0.75
CA ARG A 38 -2.70 -1.94 -1.15
C ARG A 38 -2.95 -1.56 -2.61
N GLU A 39 -2.96 -2.53 -3.51
CA GLU A 39 -3.22 -2.30 -4.94
C GLU A 39 -4.59 -1.65 -5.15
N LYS A 40 -5.63 -2.17 -4.48
CA LYS A 40 -6.97 -1.58 -4.51
C LYS A 40 -6.98 -0.12 -4.04
N VAL A 41 -6.23 0.23 -2.99
CA VAL A 41 -6.13 1.62 -2.52
C VAL A 41 -5.42 2.51 -3.53
N ILE A 42 -4.37 2.01 -4.18
CA ILE A 42 -3.66 2.72 -5.25
C ILE A 42 -4.60 2.99 -6.42
N GLU A 43 -5.35 1.99 -6.88
CA GLU A 43 -6.32 2.14 -7.97
C GLU A 43 -7.43 3.13 -7.63
N MET A 44 -8.00 3.06 -6.43
CA MET A 44 -8.98 4.05 -5.96
C MET A 44 -8.42 5.46 -5.98
N ARG A 45 -7.15 5.64 -5.57
CA ARG A 45 -6.50 6.95 -5.60
C ARG A 45 -6.26 7.44 -7.02
N VAL A 46 -5.77 6.57 -7.91
CA VAL A 46 -5.57 6.87 -9.33
C VAL A 46 -6.87 7.34 -9.98
N ASN A 47 -7.97 6.60 -9.76
CA ASN A 47 -9.28 6.96 -10.30
C ASN A 47 -9.78 8.31 -9.76
N TYR A 48 -9.67 8.52 -8.44
CA TYR A 48 -10.02 9.80 -7.84
C TYR A 48 -9.23 10.97 -8.43
N VAL A 49 -7.91 10.79 -8.63
CA VAL A 49 -7.07 11.81 -9.24
C VAL A 49 -7.47 12.07 -10.70
N LYS A 50 -7.74 11.03 -11.49
CA LYS A 50 -8.20 11.20 -12.89
C LYS A 50 -9.47 12.05 -12.96
N GLU A 51 -10.46 11.76 -12.13
CA GLU A 51 -11.75 12.46 -12.09
C GLU A 51 -11.62 13.92 -11.63
N ASN A 52 -10.72 14.20 -10.68
CA ASN A 52 -10.69 15.50 -10.00
C ASN A 52 -9.57 16.44 -10.48
N LEU A 53 -8.54 15.93 -11.16
CA LEU A 53 -7.41 16.72 -11.63
C LEU A 53 -7.67 17.42 -12.96
N GLY A 54 -8.65 16.94 -13.74
CA GLY A 54 -9.02 17.51 -15.04
C GLY A 54 -7.93 17.33 -16.09
N LEU A 55 -7.35 16.14 -16.20
CA LEU A 55 -6.36 15.79 -17.22
C LEU A 55 -7.06 15.53 -18.56
N SER A 56 -6.40 15.87 -19.68
CA SER A 56 -6.80 15.32 -20.99
C SER A 56 -6.33 13.87 -21.10
N ASP A 57 -6.82 13.14 -22.10
CA ASP A 57 -6.41 11.75 -22.34
C ASP A 57 -4.90 11.65 -22.57
N ALA A 58 -4.35 12.48 -23.46
CA ALA A 58 -2.91 12.52 -23.73
C ALA A 58 -2.05 12.89 -22.49
N GLN A 59 -2.58 13.69 -21.57
CA GLN A 59 -1.92 13.98 -20.30
C GLN A 59 -2.01 12.79 -19.34
N SER A 60 -3.17 12.16 -19.26
CA SER A 60 -3.40 10.98 -18.42
C SER A 60 -2.49 9.82 -18.82
N ASP A 61 -2.37 9.52 -20.10
CA ASP A 61 -1.57 8.42 -20.61
C ASP A 61 -0.09 8.53 -20.21
N LYS A 62 0.43 9.77 -20.13
CA LYS A 62 1.80 10.04 -19.70
C LYS A 62 1.94 10.13 -18.18
N PHE A 63 1.00 10.77 -17.52
CA PHE A 63 1.08 11.08 -16.08
C PHE A 63 0.77 9.87 -15.19
N ILE A 64 -0.27 9.10 -15.52
CA ILE A 64 -0.80 8.04 -14.65
C ILE A 64 0.22 6.93 -14.36
N PRO A 65 1.04 6.44 -15.32
CA PRO A 65 2.08 5.45 -15.01
C PRO A 65 3.09 5.95 -13.97
N VAL A 66 3.58 7.19 -14.13
CA VAL A 66 4.56 7.81 -13.21
C VAL A 66 3.92 8.07 -11.84
N TYR A 67 2.65 8.48 -11.82
CA TYR A 67 1.90 8.65 -10.59
C TYR A 67 1.72 7.32 -9.84
N LYS A 68 1.35 6.23 -10.54
CA LYS A 68 1.17 4.91 -9.96
C LYS A 68 2.48 4.36 -9.38
N GLU A 69 3.60 4.55 -10.08
CA GLU A 69 4.93 4.18 -9.58
C GLU A 69 5.29 4.94 -8.28
N TYR A 70 5.05 6.26 -8.24
CA TYR A 70 5.22 7.04 -7.01
C TYR A 70 4.37 6.49 -5.86
N LEU A 71 3.10 6.17 -6.12
CA LEU A 71 2.20 5.61 -5.09
C LEU A 71 2.70 4.26 -4.56
N GLN A 72 3.25 3.42 -5.43
CA GLN A 72 3.88 2.17 -5.03
C GLN A 72 5.08 2.46 -4.12
N LYS A 73 6.08 3.21 -4.58
CA LYS A 73 7.26 3.54 -3.77
C LYS A 73 6.91 4.20 -2.45
N ALA A 74 5.95 5.13 -2.44
CA ALA A 74 5.48 5.79 -1.22
C ALA A 74 4.84 4.80 -0.24
N ALA A 75 4.08 3.82 -0.74
CA ALA A 75 3.47 2.80 0.11
C ALA A 75 4.52 1.84 0.72
N ASP A 76 5.63 1.55 0.03
CA ASP A 76 6.76 0.79 0.59
C ASP A 76 7.45 1.58 1.71
N LEU A 77 7.72 2.87 1.49
CA LEU A 77 8.32 3.73 2.52
C LEU A 77 7.41 3.87 3.75
N ILE A 78 6.08 3.91 3.57
CA ILE A 78 5.12 3.91 4.69
C ILE A 78 5.19 2.59 5.47
N LYS A 79 5.33 1.45 4.78
CA LYS A 79 5.46 0.13 5.42
C LYS A 79 6.73 0.08 6.27
N GLU A 80 7.84 0.56 5.73
CA GLU A 80 9.12 0.66 6.46
C GLU A 80 9.01 1.61 7.66
N SER A 81 8.41 2.80 7.52
CA SER A 81 8.18 3.69 8.65
C SER A 81 7.31 3.07 9.75
N ARG A 82 6.33 2.24 9.38
CA ARG A 82 5.54 1.49 10.36
C ARG A 82 6.36 0.43 11.08
N ALA A 83 7.27 -0.24 10.38
CA ALA A 83 8.18 -1.20 10.98
C ALA A 83 9.13 -0.53 11.97
N ILE A 84 9.74 0.61 11.60
CA ILE A 84 10.61 1.39 12.50
C ILE A 84 9.84 1.86 13.73
N LYS A 85 8.64 2.42 13.56
CA LYS A 85 7.79 2.85 14.69
C LYS A 85 7.39 1.69 15.59
N LYS A 86 7.20 0.50 15.04
CA LYS A 86 6.92 -0.71 15.82
C LYS A 86 8.16 -1.12 16.61
N GLU A 87 9.31 -1.21 15.96
CA GLU A 87 10.60 -1.55 16.58
C GLU A 87 10.95 -0.59 17.73
N LEU A 88 10.64 0.70 17.55
CA LEU A 88 10.80 1.72 18.60
C LEU A 88 9.90 1.46 19.81
N LYS A 89 8.62 1.10 19.60
CA LYS A 89 7.67 0.85 20.68
C LYS A 89 7.93 -0.48 21.41
N ASP A 90 8.37 -1.49 20.68
CA ASP A 90 8.55 -2.84 21.22
C ASP A 90 9.69 -2.86 22.25
N ASN A 91 9.37 -3.23 23.49
CA ASN A 91 10.29 -3.27 24.64
C ASN A 91 11.05 -1.95 24.86
N PHE A 92 10.39 -0.81 24.62
CA PHE A 92 11.01 0.52 24.69
C PHE A 92 11.84 0.76 25.96
N GLU A 93 11.27 0.46 27.14
CA GLU A 93 11.93 0.63 28.45
C GLU A 93 13.18 -0.25 28.64
N MET A 94 13.39 -1.27 27.81
CA MET A 94 14.55 -2.18 27.89
C MET A 94 15.65 -1.82 26.89
N LYS A 95 15.44 -0.82 26.04
CA LYS A 95 16.44 -0.42 25.04
C LYS A 95 17.51 0.46 25.67
N SER A 96 18.75 0.21 25.28
CA SER A 96 19.88 1.08 25.58
C SER A 96 19.85 2.37 24.76
N ASP A 97 20.56 3.40 25.23
CA ASP A 97 20.70 4.67 24.51
C ASP A 97 21.27 4.48 23.09
N GLN A 98 22.21 3.54 22.91
CA GLN A 98 22.81 3.23 21.61
C GLN A 98 21.77 2.64 20.64
N GLU A 99 20.90 1.74 21.11
CA GLU A 99 19.83 1.20 20.27
C GLU A 99 18.79 2.27 19.91
N LEU A 100 18.47 3.15 20.86
CA LEU A 100 17.58 4.29 20.63
C LEU A 100 18.16 5.26 19.61
N GLU A 101 19.45 5.60 19.70
CA GLU A 101 20.14 6.46 18.74
C GLU A 101 20.07 5.89 17.31
N VAL A 102 20.32 4.58 17.15
CA VAL A 102 20.19 3.90 15.86
C VAL A 102 18.75 3.96 15.33
N LEU A 103 17.74 3.77 16.18
CA LEU A 103 16.34 3.83 15.77
C LEU A 103 15.89 5.23 15.37
N LEU A 104 16.34 6.25 16.11
CA LEU A 104 16.09 7.65 15.77
C LEU A 104 16.76 8.03 14.45
N GLN A 105 18.00 7.59 14.21
CA GLN A 105 18.67 7.81 12.94
C GLN A 105 17.95 7.11 11.78
N LYS A 106 17.54 5.85 11.96
CA LYS A 106 16.72 5.11 10.97
C LYS A 106 15.42 5.86 10.65
N GLN A 107 14.76 6.43 11.66
CA GLN A 107 13.54 7.23 11.45
C GLN A 107 13.83 8.49 10.62
N TYR A 108 14.88 9.23 10.97
CA TYR A 108 15.28 10.44 10.25
C TYR A 108 15.63 10.16 8.78
N ASP A 109 16.45 9.13 8.53
CA ASP A 109 16.81 8.72 7.17
C ASP A 109 15.57 8.32 6.36
N GLN A 110 14.58 7.71 7.02
CA GLN A 110 13.33 7.33 6.37
C GLN A 110 12.47 8.54 6.00
N GLU A 111 12.43 9.57 6.85
CA GLU A 111 11.75 10.84 6.55
C GLU A 111 12.43 11.57 5.37
N LEU A 112 13.76 11.56 5.32
CA LEU A 112 14.52 12.08 4.18
C LEU A 112 14.19 11.35 2.88
N LYS A 113 14.14 10.01 2.89
CA LYS A 113 13.75 9.22 1.71
C LYS A 113 12.36 9.59 1.19
N GLN A 114 11.38 9.78 2.09
CA GLN A 114 10.03 10.19 1.70
C GLN A 114 10.01 11.59 1.09
N LEU A 115 10.76 12.53 1.66
CA LEU A 115 10.85 13.89 1.14
C LEU A 115 11.51 13.92 -0.24
N ASN A 116 12.60 13.17 -0.42
CA ASN A 116 13.29 13.04 -1.71
C ASN A 116 12.38 12.42 -2.77
N LEU A 117 11.69 11.31 -2.46
CA LEU A 117 10.74 10.69 -3.38
C LEU A 117 9.63 11.68 -3.80
N LYS A 118 9.12 12.48 -2.86
CA LYS A 118 8.11 13.50 -3.16
C LYS A 118 8.66 14.60 -4.09
N LYS A 119 9.89 15.04 -3.86
CA LYS A 119 10.57 16.04 -4.70
C LYS A 119 10.78 15.52 -6.12
N GLU A 120 11.36 14.32 -6.26
CA GLU A 120 11.59 13.66 -7.54
C GLU A 120 10.30 13.48 -8.34
N ALA A 121 9.24 13.00 -7.67
CA ALA A 121 7.92 12.86 -8.28
C ALA A 121 7.36 14.20 -8.77
N GLN A 122 7.46 15.26 -7.96
CA GLN A 122 6.99 16.59 -8.36
C GLN A 122 7.75 17.12 -9.58
N ASP A 123 9.06 16.90 -9.65
CA ASP A 123 9.89 17.30 -10.79
C ASP A 123 9.59 16.49 -12.05
N ALA A 124 9.24 15.21 -11.90
CA ALA A 124 8.72 14.40 -13.01
C ALA A 124 7.35 14.92 -13.49
N TYR A 125 6.42 15.24 -12.58
CA TYR A 125 5.08 15.69 -12.94
C TYR A 125 5.07 17.02 -13.71
N LYS A 126 5.95 17.97 -13.34
CA LYS A 126 6.09 19.25 -14.04
C LYS A 126 6.43 19.10 -15.53
N LYS A 127 7.08 17.99 -15.92
CA LYS A 127 7.43 17.67 -17.31
C LYS A 127 6.26 17.06 -18.10
N LEU A 128 5.24 16.57 -17.40
CA LEU A 128 4.13 15.80 -17.99
C LEU A 128 2.81 16.58 -18.02
N ILE A 129 2.58 17.42 -17.00
CA ILE A 129 1.33 18.18 -16.84
C ILE A 129 1.60 19.63 -16.41
N PRO A 130 0.69 20.58 -16.72
CA PRO A 130 0.86 21.98 -16.32
C PRO A 130 1.04 22.15 -14.81
N LEU A 131 1.88 23.12 -14.41
CA LEU A 131 2.21 23.38 -13.00
C LEU A 131 0.96 23.61 -12.14
N LYS A 132 -0.07 24.27 -12.67
CA LYS A 132 -1.36 24.47 -11.97
C LYS A 132 -2.03 23.14 -11.60
N LYS A 133 -1.91 22.10 -12.45
CA LYS A 133 -2.40 20.75 -12.16
C LYS A 133 -1.50 20.05 -11.15
N VAL A 134 -0.18 20.19 -11.24
CA VAL A 134 0.75 19.68 -10.21
C VAL A 134 0.42 20.24 -8.82
N ALA A 135 0.13 21.54 -8.72
CA ALA A 135 -0.28 22.16 -7.46
C ALA A 135 -1.65 21.65 -7.00
N LYS A 136 -2.64 21.56 -7.91
CA LYS A 136 -3.98 21.01 -7.61
C LYS A 136 -3.91 19.55 -7.13
N LEU A 137 -2.98 18.74 -7.63
CA LEU A 137 -2.80 17.35 -7.23
C LEU A 137 -2.63 17.23 -5.70
N GLN A 138 -1.86 18.12 -5.08
CA GLN A 138 -1.67 18.09 -3.62
C GLN A 138 -2.97 18.27 -2.83
N LEU A 139 -3.87 19.12 -3.34
CA LEU A 139 -5.19 19.34 -2.75
C LEU A 139 -6.09 18.11 -2.93
N VAL A 140 -6.13 17.57 -4.15
CA VAL A 140 -6.90 16.38 -4.51
C VAL A 140 -6.47 15.17 -3.68
N GLU A 141 -5.15 14.95 -3.51
CA GLU A 141 -4.62 13.87 -2.69
C GLU A 141 -4.98 14.03 -1.20
N LYS A 142 -4.92 15.26 -0.68
CA LYS A 142 -5.32 15.55 0.71
C LYS A 142 -6.80 15.24 0.93
N GLU A 143 -7.66 15.60 -0.01
CA GLU A 143 -9.08 15.29 0.03
C GLU A 143 -9.37 13.80 -0.06
N PHE A 144 -8.66 13.08 -0.94
CA PHE A 144 -8.73 11.63 -1.01
C PHE A 144 -8.36 10.99 0.34
N ASN A 145 -7.24 11.40 0.93
CA ASN A 145 -6.79 10.87 2.22
C ASN A 145 -7.79 11.17 3.34
N ARG A 146 -8.35 12.39 3.39
CA ARG A 146 -9.41 12.75 4.36
C ARG A 146 -10.64 11.86 4.19
N THR A 147 -11.06 11.63 2.95
CA THR A 147 -12.21 10.76 2.64
C THR A 147 -11.95 9.32 3.05
N MET A 148 -10.75 8.80 2.81
CA MET A 148 -10.36 7.45 3.22
C MET A 148 -10.32 7.31 4.75
N LEU A 149 -9.80 8.30 5.47
CA LEU A 149 -9.81 8.32 6.93
C LEU A 149 -11.23 8.34 7.49
N ARG A 150 -12.11 9.19 6.93
CA ARG A 150 -13.52 9.26 7.35
C ARG A 150 -14.22 7.91 7.14
N LYS A 151 -14.07 7.29 5.97
CA LYS A 151 -14.64 5.96 5.68
C LYS A 151 -14.08 4.87 6.60
N ALA A 152 -12.80 4.95 6.97
CA ALA A 152 -12.20 4.01 7.91
C ALA A 152 -12.77 4.19 9.32
N ALA A 153 -12.92 5.43 9.79
CA ALA A 153 -13.52 5.74 11.09
C ALA A 153 -14.99 5.30 11.17
N GLU A 154 -15.79 5.57 10.13
CA GLU A 154 -17.19 5.12 10.03
C GLU A 154 -17.32 3.59 10.14
N ARG A 155 -16.40 2.83 9.56
CA ARG A 155 -16.38 1.36 9.64
C ARG A 155 -15.98 0.82 11.01
N MET A 156 -15.22 1.59 11.79
CA MET A 156 -14.85 1.21 13.16
C MET A 156 -15.89 1.65 14.20
N ARG A 157 -16.96 2.37 13.78
CA ARG A 157 -18.02 2.83 14.67
C ARG A 157 -18.86 1.66 15.16
N LYS A 158 -19.08 1.57 16.47
CA LYS A 158 -20.05 0.64 17.05
C LYS A 158 -21.48 1.13 16.76
N PRO A 159 -22.48 0.24 16.61
CA PRO A 159 -23.88 0.67 16.47
C PRO A 159 -24.30 1.52 17.69
N GLY A 160 -24.76 2.75 17.46
CA GLY A 160 -25.30 3.64 18.50
C GLY A 160 -24.43 4.84 18.92
N GLU A 161 -23.18 4.94 18.46
CA GLU A 161 -22.28 6.04 18.86
C GLU A 161 -22.44 7.27 17.94
N PRO A 162 -22.61 8.50 18.44
CA PRO A 162 -22.82 9.69 17.59
C PRO A 162 -21.63 9.97 16.67
N PRO A 163 -21.82 10.70 15.54
CA PRO A 163 -20.73 11.03 14.63
C PRO A 163 -19.61 11.77 15.37
N HIS A 164 -18.34 11.42 15.09
CA HIS A 164 -17.20 12.17 15.61
C HIS A 164 -17.25 13.57 14.97
N ALA A 165 -17.64 14.59 15.76
CA ALA A 165 -17.54 15.97 15.32
C ALA A 165 -16.07 16.26 14.97
N PRO A 166 -15.77 17.07 13.93
CA PRO A 166 -14.41 17.54 13.71
C PRO A 166 -13.90 18.16 15.02
N ALA A 167 -12.65 17.84 15.39
CA ALA A 167 -12.03 18.41 16.58
C ALA A 167 -12.23 19.95 16.55
N PRO A 168 -12.69 20.57 17.64
CA PRO A 168 -12.85 22.01 17.68
C PRO A 168 -11.51 22.67 17.33
N PRO A 169 -11.51 23.83 16.65
CA PRO A 169 -10.28 24.56 16.40
C PRO A 169 -9.56 24.81 17.73
N ALA A 170 -8.24 24.66 17.72
CA ALA A 170 -7.42 24.96 18.90
C ALA A 170 -7.79 26.37 19.40
N PRO A 171 -7.93 26.57 20.73
CA PRO A 171 -8.20 27.89 21.26
C PRO A 171 -7.11 28.86 20.78
N PRO A 172 -7.46 30.12 20.46
CA PRO A 172 -6.45 31.11 20.10
C PRO A 172 -5.41 31.16 21.21
N ALA A 173 -4.13 31.10 20.83
CA ALA A 173 -3.03 31.25 21.77
C ALA A 173 -3.29 32.54 22.55
N GLY A 174 -3.54 32.42 23.86
CA GLY A 174 -3.83 33.57 24.70
C GLY A 174 -2.66 34.53 24.60
N ASP A 175 -2.95 35.78 24.22
CA ASP A 175 -1.99 36.87 24.31
C ASP A 175 -1.60 37.01 25.79
N GLY A 176 -0.45 36.44 26.13
CA GLY A 176 0.18 36.63 27.43
C GLY A 176 0.49 38.10 27.60
N LYS A 177 -0.21 38.75 28.53
CA LYS A 177 0.18 40.03 29.09
C LYS A 177 1.46 39.88 29.92
#